data_AF-A0A178Z249-F1
#
_entry.id   AF-A0A178Z249-F1
#
_cell.length_a   1.000
_cell.length_b   1.000
_cell.length_c   1.000
_cell.angle_alpha   90.00
_cell.angle_beta   90.00
_cell.angle_gamma   90.00
#
_symmetry.space_group_name_H-M   'P 1'
#
loop_
_entity.id
_entity.type
_entity.pdbx_description
1 polymer ?
#
loop_
_entity_poly.entity_id
_entity_poly.type
_entity_poly.pdbx_seq_one_letter_code
_entity_poly.pdbx_strand_id
1 'polypeptide(L)'
;MALDQAAFLVNEVPIFSSIIIDLVDSILSEAQDDGLQTLDDYSQLYDVYWKGTLLEPLSPTPGRLTNYTQDLLFSMERLSLSPYQVKRLDPSLDTLQFSVEDSLAINITGMTLPQLLQDGRLFYADYRGQMDLVPTDRYSAACDAFFYIDQTSTDFLPLAIRTNQGSSLIYTPRDEPNDWLLAKIMYNVNDFWFAQWNHLAGTHEVVQIVYLAAIRTLSDDHPILALLDRLTYEIYAIQPLAEILLFLPGAAVDQLFPYTGLSAQNYTTYLYQNGSGRFRTNYFERNLEFRGLINCPFGPALKSFPFFEDASVIYSALKMFMTSFINSYYDNDTEVIADEEIQGWVRESRGPAEVIDFPQVTTRSGLVDILTQIVSVKQELP
;
A
#
# COMPACT_ATOMS: atom_id res chain seq x y z
N MET A 1 13.17 8.62 -19.78
CA MET A 1 13.43 9.61 -18.71
C MET A 1 13.13 11.05 -19.15
N ALA A 2 13.99 11.76 -19.91
CA ALA A 2 13.71 13.15 -20.27
C ALA A 2 12.41 13.32 -21.09
N LEU A 3 12.13 12.36 -21.99
CA LEU A 3 10.87 12.31 -22.74
C LEU A 3 9.67 12.07 -21.80
N ASP A 4 9.77 11.10 -20.89
CA ASP A 4 8.76 10.82 -19.86
C ASP A 4 8.47 12.05 -19.00
N GLN A 5 9.49 12.77 -18.52
CA GLN A 5 9.32 13.98 -17.72
C GLN A 5 8.58 15.08 -18.48
N ALA A 6 8.92 15.28 -19.76
CA ALA A 6 8.25 16.26 -20.59
C ALA A 6 6.78 15.89 -20.83
N ALA A 7 6.50 14.62 -21.08
CA ALA A 7 5.14 14.11 -21.28
C ALA A 7 4.30 14.22 -20.00
N PHE A 8 4.85 13.78 -18.86
CA PHE A 8 4.23 13.89 -17.55
C PHE A 8 3.86 15.34 -17.23
N LEU A 9 4.81 16.27 -17.37
CA LEU A 9 4.56 17.69 -17.09
C LEU A 9 3.43 18.26 -17.95
N VAL A 10 3.33 17.86 -19.23
CA VAL A 10 2.24 18.30 -20.13
C VAL A 10 0.89 17.72 -19.68
N ASN A 11 0.86 16.44 -19.31
CA ASN A 11 -0.36 15.76 -18.90
C ASN A 11 -0.89 16.24 -17.54
N GLU A 12 -0.01 16.68 -16.64
CA GLU A 12 -0.38 17.13 -15.29
C GLU A 12 -0.74 18.63 -15.21
N VAL A 13 -0.49 19.44 -16.25
CA VAL A 13 -0.85 20.89 -16.24
C VAL A 13 -2.31 21.15 -15.84
N PRO A 14 -3.32 20.43 -16.37
CA PRO A 14 -4.71 20.66 -15.98
C PRO A 14 -4.97 20.36 -14.50
N ILE A 15 -4.30 19.36 -13.95
CA ILE A 15 -4.43 18.96 -12.54
C ILE A 15 -3.81 20.04 -11.66
N PHE A 16 -2.56 20.46 -11.93
CA PHE A 16 -1.92 21.54 -11.16
C PHE A 16 -2.71 22.85 -11.22
N SER A 17 -3.30 23.17 -12.37
CA SER A 17 -4.14 24.36 -12.50
C SER A 17 -5.38 24.27 -11.61
N SER A 18 -6.01 23.11 -11.53
CA SER A 18 -7.19 22.87 -10.68
C SER A 18 -6.84 22.94 -9.19
N ILE A 19 -5.69 22.36 -8.80
CA ILE A 19 -5.18 22.42 -7.42
C ILE A 19 -4.97 23.88 -6.98
N ILE A 20 -4.36 24.72 -7.83
CA ILE A 20 -4.13 26.12 -7.49
C ILE A 20 -5.45 26.86 -7.30
N ILE A 21 -6.45 26.61 -8.14
CA ILE A 21 -7.78 27.24 -8.01
C ILE A 21 -8.41 26.84 -6.67
N ASP A 22 -8.48 25.54 -6.38
CA ASP A 22 -9.10 25.05 -5.15
C ASP A 22 -8.34 25.50 -3.89
N LEU A 23 -7.00 25.61 -3.95
CA LEU A 23 -6.18 26.11 -2.85
C LEU A 23 -6.42 27.61 -2.59
N VAL A 24 -6.56 28.42 -3.64
CA VAL A 24 -6.87 29.84 -3.47
C VAL A 24 -8.25 30.02 -2.86
N ASP A 25 -9.23 29.24 -3.32
CA ASP A 25 -10.59 29.27 -2.78
C ASP A 25 -10.62 28.85 -1.29
N SER A 26 -9.85 27.83 -0.89
CA SER A 26 -9.79 27.40 0.52
C SER A 26 -9.15 28.45 1.44
N ILE A 27 -8.04 29.05 1.03
CA ILE A 27 -7.35 30.10 1.82
C ILE A 27 -8.23 31.35 1.98
N LEU A 28 -8.94 31.76 0.92
CA LEU A 28 -9.78 32.97 0.95
C LEU A 28 -11.00 32.82 1.87
N SER A 29 -11.50 31.61 2.04
CA SER A 29 -12.64 31.31 2.90
C SER A 29 -12.23 31.00 4.34
N GLU A 30 -11.08 30.37 4.60
CA GLU A 30 -10.53 30.19 5.96
C GLU A 30 -10.29 31.54 6.68
N ALA A 31 -10.00 32.60 5.92
CA ALA A 31 -9.88 33.96 6.46
C ALA A 31 -11.21 34.59 6.95
N GLN A 32 -12.35 33.89 6.79
CA GLN A 32 -13.69 34.39 7.14
C GLN A 32 -14.33 33.70 8.35
N ASP A 33 -13.76 32.58 8.82
CA ASP A 33 -14.28 31.78 9.95
C ASP A 33 -13.30 31.78 11.14
N ASP A 34 -13.78 31.49 12.36
CA ASP A 34 -12.96 31.41 13.59
C ASP A 34 -12.00 30.19 13.62
N GLY A 35 -11.72 29.56 12.47
CA GLY A 35 -10.89 28.36 12.32
C GLY A 35 -11.54 27.06 12.77
N LEU A 36 -10.78 25.96 12.81
CA LEU A 36 -11.23 24.63 13.26
C LEU A 36 -11.20 24.56 14.80
N GLN A 37 -12.36 24.50 15.45
CA GLN A 37 -12.49 24.51 16.92
C GLN A 37 -12.83 23.13 17.50
N THR A 38 -13.46 22.28 16.69
CA THR A 38 -13.91 20.93 17.03
C THR A 38 -13.47 19.93 15.96
N LEU A 39 -13.51 18.64 16.26
CA LEU A 39 -13.20 17.60 15.27
C LEU A 39 -14.21 17.59 14.11
N ASP A 40 -15.47 17.96 14.35
CA ASP A 40 -16.51 18.01 13.32
C ASP A 40 -16.23 19.13 12.29
N ASP A 41 -15.51 20.19 12.67
CA ASP A 41 -15.18 21.30 11.78
C ASP A 41 -14.26 20.86 10.62
N TYR A 42 -13.53 19.75 10.76
CA TYR A 42 -12.72 19.21 9.66
C TYR A 42 -13.54 18.77 8.45
N SER A 43 -14.86 18.54 8.59
CA SER A 43 -15.75 18.28 7.44
C SER A 43 -15.84 19.48 6.49
N GLN A 44 -15.73 20.70 7.02
CA GLN A 44 -15.79 21.95 6.26
C GLN A 44 -14.66 22.06 5.23
N LEU A 45 -13.52 21.41 5.51
CA LEU A 45 -12.38 21.34 4.58
C LEU A 45 -12.72 20.63 3.27
N TYR A 46 -13.77 19.80 3.22
CA TYR A 46 -14.11 18.96 2.07
C TYR A 46 -15.48 19.28 1.46
N ASP A 47 -16.46 19.66 2.27
CA ASP A 47 -17.82 19.97 1.78
C ASP A 47 -17.86 21.24 0.91
N VAL A 48 -16.90 22.15 1.15
CA VAL A 48 -16.86 23.47 0.51
C VAL A 48 -15.82 23.51 -0.62
N TYR A 49 -14.66 22.87 -0.43
CA TYR A 49 -13.48 23.05 -1.28
C TYR A 49 -13.17 21.82 -2.15
N TRP A 50 -12.15 21.96 -3.00
CA TRP A 50 -11.59 20.88 -3.82
C TRP A 50 -12.47 20.36 -4.97
N LYS A 51 -13.51 21.09 -5.37
CA LYS A 51 -14.44 20.61 -6.42
C LYS A 51 -13.80 20.51 -7.81
N GLY A 52 -12.73 21.25 -8.06
CA GLY A 52 -11.96 21.15 -9.30
C GLY A 52 -10.98 19.97 -9.32
N THR A 53 -10.46 19.58 -8.16
CA THR A 53 -9.38 18.59 -8.00
C THR A 53 -9.92 17.23 -7.58
N LEU A 54 -10.84 17.20 -6.63
CA LEU A 54 -11.52 16.01 -6.14
C LEU A 54 -12.80 15.81 -6.95
N LEU A 55 -12.68 15.07 -8.05
CA LEU A 55 -13.79 14.85 -8.97
C LEU A 55 -14.93 14.05 -8.30
N GLU A 56 -16.10 14.68 -8.21
CA GLU A 56 -17.37 14.02 -7.90
C GLU A 56 -17.61 12.83 -8.87
N PRO A 57 -18.20 11.71 -8.40
CA PRO A 57 -18.87 11.52 -7.11
C PRO A 57 -18.00 10.88 -6.01
N LEU A 58 -16.67 10.81 -6.19
CA LEU A 58 -15.83 9.87 -5.44
C LEU A 58 -15.19 10.46 -4.17
N SER A 59 -15.38 11.74 -3.88
CA SER A 59 -14.68 12.42 -2.80
C SER A 59 -15.47 13.57 -2.17
N PRO A 60 -15.46 13.72 -0.82
CA PRO A 60 -14.91 12.76 0.13
C PRO A 60 -15.71 11.45 0.12
N THR A 61 -15.04 10.31 0.28
CA THR A 61 -15.71 9.01 0.25
C THR A 61 -16.87 8.99 1.28
N PRO A 62 -18.11 8.70 0.85
CA PRO A 62 -19.27 8.76 1.74
C PRO A 62 -19.05 7.97 3.04
N GLY A 63 -19.41 8.58 4.17
CA GLY A 63 -19.25 7.98 5.48
C GLY A 63 -17.90 8.23 6.16
N ARG A 64 -16.86 8.67 5.44
CA ARG A 64 -15.54 8.96 6.05
C ARG A 64 -15.61 10.05 7.11
N LEU A 65 -16.19 11.19 6.75
CA LEU A 65 -16.26 12.37 7.62
C LEU A 65 -17.36 12.25 8.68
N THR A 66 -18.34 11.36 8.50
CA THR A 66 -19.47 11.19 9.45
C THR A 66 -19.27 10.02 10.41
N ASN A 67 -18.44 9.04 10.05
CA ASN A 67 -18.23 7.81 10.82
C ASN A 67 -16.79 7.67 11.34
N TYR A 68 -15.98 8.75 11.31
CA TYR A 68 -14.54 8.74 11.61
C TYR A 68 -14.19 8.18 13.00
N THR A 69 -15.13 8.19 13.94
CA THR A 69 -14.94 7.62 15.29
C THR A 69 -15.19 6.11 15.36
N GLN A 70 -15.80 5.49 14.34
CA GLN A 70 -16.17 4.08 14.36
C GLN A 70 -14.97 3.15 14.25
N ASP A 71 -14.90 2.16 15.14
CA ASP A 71 -13.83 1.15 15.15
C ASP A 71 -13.88 0.22 13.94
N LEU A 72 -15.08 -0.08 13.45
CA LEU A 72 -15.26 -0.86 12.22
C LEU A 72 -14.69 -0.13 11.00
N LEU A 73 -14.89 1.19 10.89
CA LEU A 73 -14.30 2.00 9.81
C LEU A 73 -12.76 1.90 9.87
N PHE A 74 -12.18 2.17 11.05
CA PHE A 74 -10.73 2.16 11.26
C PHE A 74 -10.08 0.80 10.94
N SER A 75 -10.68 -0.29 11.39
CA SER A 75 -10.16 -1.63 11.11
C SER A 75 -10.34 -2.05 9.66
N MET A 76 -11.48 -1.73 9.03
CA MET A 76 -11.72 -2.10 7.63
C MET A 76 -10.84 -1.34 6.64
N GLU A 77 -10.23 -0.21 7.01
CA GLU A 77 -9.16 0.42 6.21
C GLU A 77 -7.99 -0.53 5.95
N ARG A 78 -7.70 -1.44 6.90
CA ARG A 78 -6.62 -2.44 6.78
C ARG A 78 -6.95 -3.55 5.79
N LEU A 79 -8.19 -3.60 5.31
CA LEU A 79 -8.71 -4.54 4.32
C LEU A 79 -9.26 -3.81 3.07
N SER A 80 -9.00 -2.50 2.97
CA SER A 80 -9.43 -1.67 1.84
C SER A 80 -8.31 -0.70 1.46
N LEU A 81 -8.25 0.49 2.06
CA LEU A 81 -7.34 1.58 1.66
C LEU A 81 -5.84 1.30 1.87
N SER A 82 -5.47 0.55 2.91
CA SER A 82 -4.08 0.17 3.16
C SER A 82 -4.01 -1.32 3.54
N PRO A 83 -4.18 -2.21 2.56
CA PRO A 83 -4.32 -3.64 2.75
C PRO A 83 -2.97 -4.37 2.77
N TYR A 84 -1.86 -3.66 2.91
CA TYR A 84 -0.51 -4.20 2.69
C TYR A 84 0.24 -4.56 3.98
N GLN A 85 -0.09 -3.95 5.13
CA GLN A 85 0.65 -4.20 6.37
C GLN A 85 0.05 -5.30 7.26
N VAL A 86 -1.28 -5.42 7.29
CA VAL A 86 -1.91 -6.38 8.22
C VAL A 86 -1.63 -7.82 7.80
N LYS A 87 -1.36 -8.68 8.78
CA LYS A 87 -1.29 -10.13 8.62
C LYS A 87 -2.02 -10.85 9.75
N ARG A 88 -2.53 -12.05 9.47
CA ARG A 88 -3.00 -12.98 10.51
C ARG A 88 -1.79 -13.59 11.22
N LEU A 89 -1.88 -13.78 12.53
CA LEU A 89 -0.85 -14.48 13.28
C LEU A 89 -1.05 -15.98 13.23
N ASP A 90 -0.01 -16.71 12.84
CA ASP A 90 0.00 -18.17 12.83
C ASP A 90 0.34 -18.71 14.23
N PRO A 91 -0.55 -19.49 14.88
CA PRO A 91 -0.32 -20.00 16.24
C PRO A 91 0.90 -20.92 16.37
N SER A 92 1.43 -21.45 15.26
CA SER A 92 2.62 -22.32 15.23
C SER A 92 3.92 -21.58 14.96
N LEU A 93 3.87 -20.37 14.39
CA LEU A 93 5.06 -19.63 13.94
C LEU A 93 5.22 -18.27 14.62
N ASP A 94 4.11 -17.59 14.93
CA ASP A 94 4.11 -16.23 15.44
C ASP A 94 3.96 -16.18 16.96
N THR A 95 4.41 -15.06 17.55
CA THR A 95 4.28 -14.77 18.98
C THR A 95 3.60 -13.43 19.21
N LEU A 96 2.96 -13.27 20.38
CA LEU A 96 2.36 -12.01 20.79
C LEU A 96 3.45 -10.95 21.03
N GLN A 97 3.39 -9.85 20.28
CA GLN A 97 4.40 -8.78 20.31
C GLN A 97 4.25 -7.86 21.54
N PHE A 98 3.10 -7.89 22.20
CA PHE A 98 2.81 -7.28 23.49
C PHE A 98 1.65 -7.96 24.19
N SER A 99 1.47 -7.68 25.48
CA SER A 99 0.38 -8.21 26.29
C SER A 99 -0.70 -7.17 26.53
N VAL A 100 -1.95 -7.61 26.51
CA VAL A 100 -3.11 -6.91 27.06
C VAL A 100 -3.60 -7.76 28.23
N GLU A 101 -4.02 -7.15 29.34
CA GLU A 101 -4.52 -7.89 30.50
C GLU A 101 -5.69 -8.80 30.09
N ASP A 102 -5.68 -10.07 30.52
CA ASP A 102 -6.69 -11.05 30.14
C ASP A 102 -8.12 -10.57 30.45
N SER A 103 -8.32 -9.92 31.60
CA SER A 103 -9.63 -9.39 32.00
C SER A 103 -10.14 -8.32 31.01
N LEU A 104 -9.24 -7.46 30.53
CA LEU A 104 -9.53 -6.41 29.55
C LEU A 104 -9.76 -6.99 28.15
N ALA A 105 -8.91 -7.94 27.73
CA ALA A 105 -9.07 -8.63 26.45
C ALA A 105 -10.40 -9.39 26.39
N ILE A 106 -10.79 -10.08 27.46
CA ILE A 106 -12.08 -10.78 27.56
C ILE A 106 -13.23 -9.77 27.54
N ASN A 107 -13.09 -8.61 28.19
CA ASN A 107 -14.13 -7.57 28.19
C ASN A 107 -14.36 -6.94 26.80
N ILE A 108 -13.33 -6.91 25.94
CA ILE A 108 -13.41 -6.39 24.57
C ILE A 108 -13.90 -7.47 23.60
N THR A 109 -13.33 -8.67 23.68
CA THR A 109 -13.40 -9.69 22.62
C THR A 109 -14.13 -10.98 23.01
N GLY A 110 -14.43 -11.15 24.30
CA GLY A 110 -14.88 -12.43 24.87
C GLY A 110 -13.79 -13.48 25.05
N MET A 111 -12.55 -13.20 24.67
CA MET A 111 -11.41 -14.12 24.69
C MET A 111 -10.13 -13.45 25.22
N THR A 112 -9.15 -14.24 25.63
CA THR A 112 -7.78 -13.74 25.86
C THR A 112 -6.98 -13.69 24.55
N LEU A 113 -5.89 -12.92 24.51
CA LEU A 113 -4.99 -12.89 23.33
C LEU A 113 -4.46 -14.29 22.94
N PRO A 114 -4.00 -15.15 23.88
CA PRO A 114 -3.60 -16.52 23.54
C PRO A 114 -4.73 -17.34 22.90
N GLN A 115 -5.98 -17.17 23.35
CA GLN A 115 -7.10 -17.89 22.74
C GLN A 115 -7.41 -17.36 21.33
N LEU A 116 -7.40 -16.04 21.13
CA LEU A 116 -7.57 -15.44 19.79
C LEU A 116 -6.48 -15.91 18.83
N LEU A 117 -5.22 -15.98 19.29
CA LEU A 117 -4.10 -16.52 18.51
C LEU A 117 -4.32 -17.99 18.16
N GLN A 118 -4.65 -18.82 19.15
CA GLN A 118 -4.85 -20.26 18.97
C GLN A 118 -6.01 -20.59 18.02
N ASP A 119 -7.05 -19.77 18.01
CA ASP A 119 -8.21 -19.89 17.13
C ASP A 119 -7.97 -19.25 15.74
N GLY A 120 -6.77 -18.72 15.50
CA GLY A 120 -6.41 -18.01 14.26
C GLY A 120 -7.25 -16.76 14.02
N ARG A 121 -7.76 -16.12 15.07
CA ARG A 121 -8.60 -14.92 15.01
C ARG A 121 -7.83 -13.62 15.20
N LEU A 122 -6.56 -13.69 15.60
CA LEU A 122 -5.73 -12.52 15.89
C LEU A 122 -4.89 -12.10 14.68
N PHE A 123 -4.85 -10.79 14.43
CA PHE A 123 -4.12 -10.15 13.35
C PHE A 123 -3.23 -9.06 13.93
N TYR A 124 -2.18 -8.72 13.19
CA TYR A 124 -1.16 -7.79 13.64
C TYR A 124 -0.67 -6.91 12.49
N ALA A 125 -0.39 -5.64 12.80
CA ALA A 125 0.27 -4.69 11.91
C ALA A 125 1.37 -3.96 12.69
N ASP A 126 2.51 -3.74 12.04
CA ASP A 126 3.76 -3.34 12.69
C ASP A 126 4.42 -2.14 12.02
N TYR A 127 4.49 -1.00 12.69
CA TYR A 127 5.24 0.17 12.21
C TYR A 127 6.39 0.55 13.14
N ARG A 128 6.86 -0.38 14.00
CA ARG A 128 7.94 -0.12 14.96
C ARG A 128 9.23 0.36 14.31
N GLY A 129 9.50 -0.08 13.08
CA GLY A 129 10.67 0.38 12.31
C GLY A 129 10.71 1.89 12.03
N GLN A 130 9.58 2.59 12.22
CA GLN A 130 9.54 4.05 12.08
C GLN A 130 10.19 4.81 13.24
N MET A 131 10.56 4.13 14.34
CA MET A 131 11.30 4.75 15.46
C MET A 131 12.69 5.25 15.05
N ASP A 132 13.32 4.61 14.06
CA ASP A 132 14.69 4.91 13.65
C ASP A 132 14.77 6.02 12.58
N LEU A 133 13.63 6.58 12.19
CA LEU A 133 13.54 7.63 11.17
C LEU A 133 13.86 9.00 11.78
N VAL A 134 14.48 9.86 10.98
CA VAL A 134 14.84 11.22 11.42
C VAL A 134 13.58 12.09 11.36
N PRO A 135 13.11 12.62 12.50
CA PRO A 135 11.91 13.44 12.52
C PRO A 135 12.17 14.83 11.93
N THR A 136 11.09 15.49 11.50
CA THR A 136 11.05 16.94 11.29
C THR A 136 10.81 17.63 12.65
N ASP A 137 10.21 18.81 12.66
CA ASP A 137 9.68 19.47 13.87
C ASP A 137 8.29 18.95 14.29
N ARG A 138 7.74 17.97 13.57
CA ARG A 138 6.48 17.28 13.86
C ARG A 138 6.70 16.01 14.66
N TYR A 139 5.61 15.45 15.18
CA TYR A 139 5.62 14.28 16.05
C TYR A 139 4.90 13.09 15.41
N SER A 140 5.38 11.90 15.73
CA SER A 140 4.76 10.63 15.36
C SER A 140 5.08 9.56 16.40
N ALA A 141 4.18 8.59 16.53
CA ALA A 141 4.45 7.36 17.26
C ALA A 141 5.23 6.38 16.35
N ALA A 142 5.34 5.11 16.76
CA ALA A 142 5.77 4.02 15.90
C ALA A 142 4.91 2.79 16.21
N CYS A 143 3.62 2.93 15.90
CA CYS A 143 2.60 2.03 16.43
C CYS A 143 2.76 0.58 15.97
N ASP A 144 2.41 -0.36 16.84
CA ASP A 144 1.99 -1.70 16.46
C ASP A 144 0.60 -1.99 17.04
N ALA A 145 -0.20 -2.80 16.35
CA ALA A 145 -1.59 -3.00 16.74
C ALA A 145 -2.07 -4.43 16.53
N PHE A 146 -2.97 -4.85 17.42
CA PHE A 146 -3.76 -6.07 17.27
C PHE A 146 -5.15 -5.75 16.73
N PHE A 147 -5.60 -6.58 15.80
CA PHE A 147 -6.97 -6.64 15.30
C PHE A 147 -7.48 -8.07 15.44
N TYR A 148 -8.78 -8.28 15.44
CA TYR A 148 -9.36 -9.62 15.60
C TYR A 148 -10.66 -9.79 14.82
N ILE A 149 -11.02 -11.06 14.56
CA ILE A 149 -12.36 -11.42 14.11
C ILE A 149 -13.22 -11.74 15.33
N ASP A 150 -14.24 -10.92 15.57
CA ASP A 150 -15.17 -11.12 16.67
C ASP A 150 -15.92 -12.46 16.56
N GLN A 151 -16.14 -13.13 17.69
CA GLN A 151 -16.80 -14.43 17.71
C GLN A 151 -18.31 -14.35 17.44
N THR A 152 -18.94 -13.19 17.70
CA THR A 152 -20.39 -13.01 17.63
C THR A 152 -20.81 -12.32 16.33
N SER A 153 -20.28 -11.13 16.05
CA SER A 153 -20.63 -10.34 14.86
C SER A 153 -19.89 -10.80 13.61
N THR A 154 -18.76 -11.52 13.79
CA THR A 154 -17.80 -11.93 12.76
C THR A 154 -17.11 -10.77 12.04
N ASP A 155 -17.21 -9.56 12.59
CA ASP A 155 -16.56 -8.38 12.03
C ASP A 155 -15.07 -8.39 12.38
N PHE A 156 -14.27 -7.79 11.50
CA PHE A 156 -12.87 -7.50 11.75
C PHE A 156 -12.79 -6.18 12.53
N LEU A 157 -12.24 -6.21 13.75
CA LEU A 157 -12.27 -5.08 14.69
C LEU A 157 -10.89 -4.81 15.29
N PRO A 158 -10.59 -3.56 15.70
CA PRO A 158 -9.36 -3.24 16.43
C PRO A 158 -9.44 -3.74 17.87
N LEU A 159 -8.31 -4.16 18.43
CA LEU A 159 -8.22 -4.67 19.80
C LEU A 159 -7.34 -3.77 20.67
N ALA A 160 -6.11 -3.50 20.22
CA ALA A 160 -5.17 -2.68 20.98
C ALA A 160 -4.13 -2.03 20.05
N ILE A 161 -3.67 -0.84 20.43
CA ILE A 161 -2.62 -0.07 19.74
C ILE A 161 -1.56 0.30 20.76
N ARG A 162 -0.30 -0.05 20.51
CA ARG A 162 0.84 0.35 21.34
C ARG A 162 1.69 1.37 20.59
N THR A 163 2.08 2.45 21.26
CA THR A 163 2.74 3.59 20.60
C THR A 163 4.23 3.39 20.29
N ASN A 164 4.91 2.54 21.06
CA ASN A 164 6.38 2.33 21.04
C ASN A 164 7.22 3.62 21.10
N GLN A 165 6.64 4.72 21.60
CA GLN A 165 7.32 5.99 21.79
C GLN A 165 7.06 6.52 23.20
N GLY A 166 8.05 7.19 23.78
CA GLY A 166 8.00 7.65 25.17
C GLY A 166 7.69 6.51 26.15
N SER A 167 6.56 6.61 26.85
CA SER A 167 6.09 5.58 27.81
C SER A 167 5.58 4.29 27.16
N SER A 168 5.51 4.22 25.82
CA SER A 168 5.06 3.03 25.08
C SER A 168 3.71 2.50 25.55
N LEU A 169 2.75 3.42 25.75
CA LEU A 169 1.41 3.12 26.23
C LEU A 169 0.66 2.21 25.26
N ILE A 170 -0.22 1.38 25.83
CA ILE A 170 -1.12 0.47 25.11
C ILE A 170 -2.54 1.00 25.32
N TYR A 171 -3.20 1.35 24.22
CA TYR A 171 -4.58 1.82 24.21
C TYR A 171 -5.50 0.74 23.65
N THR A 172 -6.75 0.78 24.07
CA THR A 172 -7.83 -0.15 23.71
C THR A 172 -9.14 0.62 23.52
N PRO A 173 -10.17 0.00 22.90
CA PRO A 173 -11.52 0.59 22.84
C PRO A 173 -12.21 0.85 24.20
N ARG A 174 -11.58 0.49 25.32
CA ARG A 174 -12.09 0.72 26.68
C ARG A 174 -11.44 1.89 27.40
N ASP A 175 -10.40 2.47 26.83
CA ASP A 175 -9.84 3.73 27.32
C ASP A 175 -10.83 4.89 27.10
N GLU A 176 -10.53 6.06 27.66
CA GLU A 176 -11.35 7.25 27.46
C GLU A 176 -11.55 7.52 25.96
N PRO A 177 -12.74 7.96 25.51
CA PRO A 177 -13.05 8.02 24.08
C PRO A 177 -12.02 8.79 23.23
N ASN A 178 -11.47 9.89 23.77
CA ASN A 178 -10.47 10.69 23.07
C ASN A 178 -9.06 10.08 23.11
N ASP A 179 -8.73 9.31 24.14
CA ASP A 179 -7.44 8.59 24.21
C ASP A 179 -7.41 7.47 23.16
N TRP A 180 -8.50 6.71 23.06
CA TRP A 180 -8.64 5.69 22.02
C TRP A 180 -8.68 6.29 20.61
N LEU A 181 -9.42 7.39 20.43
CA LEU A 181 -9.45 8.10 19.15
C LEU A 181 -8.06 8.61 18.75
N LEU A 182 -7.31 9.19 19.69
CA LEU A 182 -5.94 9.65 19.44
C LEU A 182 -5.00 8.48 19.10
N ALA A 183 -5.15 7.32 19.75
CA ALA A 183 -4.39 6.12 19.40
C ALA A 183 -4.63 5.67 17.95
N LYS A 184 -5.88 5.70 17.49
CA LYS A 184 -6.23 5.44 16.07
C LYS A 184 -5.63 6.48 15.12
N ILE A 185 -5.65 7.76 15.51
CA ILE A 185 -5.01 8.84 14.72
C ILE A 185 -3.49 8.59 14.60
N MET A 186 -2.80 8.31 15.71
CA MET A 186 -1.36 8.02 15.70
C MET A 186 -1.03 6.81 14.82
N TYR A 187 -1.84 5.73 14.92
CA TYR A 187 -1.71 4.57 14.04
C TYR A 187 -1.88 4.96 12.57
N ASN A 188 -2.90 5.76 12.23
CA ASN A 188 -3.15 6.17 10.84
C ASN A 188 -2.03 7.09 10.29
N VAL A 189 -1.37 7.89 11.12
CA VAL A 189 -0.16 8.63 10.70
C VAL A 189 0.97 7.66 10.33
N ASN A 190 1.21 6.63 11.15
CA ASN A 190 2.23 5.62 10.87
C ASN A 190 1.88 4.79 9.61
N ASP A 191 0.62 4.39 9.47
CA ASP A 191 0.16 3.65 8.30
C ASP A 191 0.25 4.47 7.02
N PHE A 192 -0.15 5.75 7.06
CA PHE A 192 -0.09 6.60 5.88
C PHE A 192 1.37 6.79 5.42
N TRP A 193 2.31 7.02 6.35
CA TRP A 193 3.74 7.00 6.04
C TRP A 193 4.16 5.70 5.37
N PHE A 194 3.78 4.56 5.93
CA PHE A 194 4.09 3.26 5.34
C PHE A 194 3.51 3.11 3.93
N ALA A 195 2.23 3.42 3.74
CA ALA A 195 1.54 3.27 2.45
C ALA A 195 2.24 4.07 1.35
N GLN A 196 2.66 5.32 1.64
CA GLN A 196 3.35 6.15 0.65
C GLN A 196 4.72 5.58 0.24
N TRP A 197 5.51 5.08 1.16
CA TRP A 197 6.85 4.59 0.80
C TRP A 197 6.85 3.13 0.34
N ASN A 198 5.87 2.36 0.80
CA ASN A 198 5.59 1.03 0.29
C ASN A 198 5.08 1.07 -1.15
N HIS A 199 4.23 2.03 -1.54
CA HIS A 199 3.83 2.13 -2.95
C HIS A 199 5.05 2.44 -3.82
N LEU A 200 5.91 3.39 -3.43
CA LEU A 200 7.08 3.73 -4.24
C LEU A 200 7.98 2.50 -4.44
N ALA A 201 8.28 1.77 -3.37
CA ALA A 201 9.08 0.56 -3.41
C ALA A 201 8.40 -0.59 -4.17
N GLY A 202 7.16 -0.92 -3.81
CA GLY A 202 6.45 -2.10 -4.28
C GLY A 202 5.81 -1.94 -5.67
N THR A 203 5.70 -0.71 -6.17
CA THR A 203 5.12 -0.41 -7.48
C THR A 203 6.14 0.15 -8.47
N HIS A 204 6.55 1.40 -8.27
CA HIS A 204 7.41 2.11 -9.20
C HIS A 204 8.78 1.43 -9.34
N GLU A 205 9.48 1.18 -8.23
CA GLU A 205 10.85 0.64 -8.28
C GLU A 205 10.90 -0.76 -8.88
N VAL A 206 9.99 -1.65 -8.47
CA VAL A 206 9.88 -3.02 -8.99
C VAL A 206 9.65 -3.04 -10.50
N VAL A 207 8.73 -2.21 -11.00
CA VAL A 207 8.41 -2.20 -12.44
C VAL A 207 9.52 -1.53 -13.26
N GLN A 208 10.11 -0.44 -12.76
CA GLN A 208 11.17 0.29 -13.48
C GLN A 208 12.39 -0.59 -13.78
N ILE A 209 12.85 -1.39 -12.80
CA ILE A 209 14.04 -2.22 -12.98
C ILE A 209 13.77 -3.42 -13.91
N VAL A 210 12.58 -4.02 -13.82
CA VAL A 210 12.16 -5.13 -14.69
C VAL A 210 12.02 -4.66 -16.13
N TYR A 211 11.47 -3.47 -16.33
CA TYR A 211 11.36 -2.84 -17.64
C TYR A 211 12.73 -2.42 -18.19
N LEU A 212 13.64 -1.89 -17.35
CA LEU A 212 14.99 -1.56 -17.78
C LEU A 212 15.75 -2.78 -18.28
N ALA A 213 15.60 -3.93 -17.60
CA ALA A 213 16.16 -5.19 -18.07
C ALA A 213 15.58 -5.60 -19.42
N ALA A 214 14.28 -5.37 -19.66
CA ALA A 214 13.62 -5.68 -20.93
C ALA A 214 14.15 -4.82 -22.08
N ILE A 215 14.23 -3.49 -21.89
CA ILE A 215 14.79 -2.55 -22.90
C ILE A 215 16.22 -2.95 -23.32
N ARG A 216 17.00 -3.51 -22.39
CA ARG A 216 18.40 -3.89 -22.64
C ARG A 216 18.55 -5.22 -23.38
N THR A 217 17.49 -6.01 -23.50
CA THR A 217 17.58 -7.42 -23.94
C THR A 217 16.57 -7.84 -24.99
N LEU A 218 15.44 -7.15 -25.10
CA LEU A 218 14.42 -7.39 -26.11
C LEU A 218 14.61 -6.42 -27.28
N SER A 219 14.32 -6.88 -28.49
CA SER A 219 14.26 -6.04 -29.69
C SER A 219 13.08 -5.06 -29.61
N ASP A 220 13.22 -3.87 -30.21
CA ASP A 220 12.13 -2.91 -30.41
C ASP A 220 10.93 -3.51 -31.16
N ASP A 221 11.16 -4.55 -31.97
CA ASP A 221 10.11 -5.29 -32.68
C ASP A 221 9.52 -6.46 -31.86
N HIS A 222 10.06 -6.74 -30.66
CA HIS A 222 9.60 -7.84 -29.83
C HIS A 222 8.23 -7.52 -29.22
N PRO A 223 7.21 -8.38 -29.36
CA PRO A 223 5.84 -8.08 -28.95
C PRO A 223 5.73 -7.79 -27.45
N ILE A 224 6.50 -8.50 -26.61
CA ILE A 224 6.55 -8.25 -25.17
C ILE A 224 7.14 -6.89 -24.84
N LEU A 225 8.17 -6.40 -25.56
CA LEU A 225 8.71 -5.06 -25.30
C LEU A 225 7.66 -4.00 -25.67
N ALA A 226 7.03 -4.12 -26.83
CA ALA A 226 5.95 -3.21 -27.25
C ALA A 226 4.79 -3.15 -26.24
N LEU A 227 4.42 -4.28 -25.62
CA LEU A 227 3.44 -4.31 -24.55
C LEU A 227 3.95 -3.60 -23.29
N LEU A 228 5.19 -3.88 -22.87
CA LEU A 228 5.80 -3.25 -21.70
C LEU A 228 5.89 -1.73 -21.88
N ASP A 229 6.37 -1.23 -23.02
CA ASP A 229 6.43 0.19 -23.37
C ASP A 229 5.07 0.89 -23.19
N ARG A 230 3.98 0.20 -23.59
CA ARG A 230 2.62 0.73 -23.41
C ARG A 230 2.23 0.78 -21.94
N LEU A 231 2.56 -0.24 -21.17
CA LEU A 231 2.20 -0.34 -19.74
C LEU A 231 3.02 0.64 -18.90
N THR A 232 4.28 0.89 -19.25
CA THR A 232 5.24 1.68 -18.48
C THR A 232 5.38 3.11 -18.99
N TYR A 233 4.40 3.59 -19.76
CA TYR A 233 4.34 4.98 -20.21
C TYR A 233 4.52 5.94 -19.01
N GLU A 234 5.44 6.89 -19.17
CA GLU A 234 5.86 7.89 -18.16
C GLU A 234 6.54 7.35 -16.90
N ILE A 235 6.83 6.05 -16.79
CA ILE A 235 7.35 5.48 -15.54
C ILE A 235 8.68 6.09 -15.10
N TYR A 236 9.55 6.46 -16.05
CA TYR A 236 10.86 7.04 -15.73
C TYR A 236 10.80 8.54 -15.44
N ALA A 237 9.62 9.17 -15.45
CA ALA A 237 9.45 10.51 -14.91
C ALA A 237 9.47 10.52 -13.37
N ILE A 238 9.00 9.43 -12.75
CA ILE A 238 8.65 9.39 -11.32
C ILE A 238 9.87 9.57 -10.42
N GLN A 239 10.93 8.79 -10.58
CA GLN A 239 12.11 8.87 -9.70
C GLN A 239 12.75 10.27 -9.67
N PRO A 240 13.10 10.89 -10.83
CA PRO A 240 13.64 12.25 -10.83
C PRO A 240 12.70 13.28 -10.21
N LEU A 241 11.39 13.15 -10.42
CA LEU A 241 10.40 14.06 -9.85
C LEU A 241 10.25 13.86 -8.34
N ALA A 242 10.25 12.62 -7.85
CA ALA A 242 10.21 12.30 -6.43
C ALA A 242 11.43 12.89 -5.71
N GLU A 243 12.62 12.81 -6.30
CA GLU A 243 13.82 13.45 -5.74
C GLU A 243 13.59 14.95 -5.52
N ILE A 244 13.21 15.69 -6.56
CA ILE A 244 13.14 17.15 -6.48
C ILE A 244 11.89 17.69 -5.78
N LEU A 245 10.74 17.01 -5.90
CA LEU A 245 9.45 17.47 -5.39
C LEU A 245 9.12 16.91 -4.00
N LEU A 246 9.61 15.71 -3.68
CA LEU A 246 9.26 15.01 -2.43
C LEU A 246 10.42 15.01 -1.44
N PHE A 247 11.63 14.62 -1.86
CA PHE A 247 12.70 14.23 -0.94
C PHE A 247 13.73 15.31 -0.60
N LEU A 248 13.97 16.29 -1.47
CA LEU A 248 14.94 17.35 -1.19
C LEU A 248 14.61 18.08 0.12
N PRO A 249 15.62 18.58 0.86
CA PRO A 249 15.39 19.34 2.08
C PRO A 249 14.41 20.51 1.86
N GLY A 250 13.36 20.56 2.67
CA GLY A 250 12.28 21.54 2.57
C GLY A 250 11.26 21.28 1.46
N ALA A 251 11.32 20.15 0.75
CA ALA A 251 10.32 19.73 -0.22
C ALA A 251 9.07 19.13 0.46
N ALA A 252 8.14 18.56 -0.31
CA ALA A 252 6.80 18.21 0.18
C ALA A 252 6.81 17.27 1.40
N VAL A 253 7.74 16.32 1.48
CA VAL A 253 7.81 15.39 2.63
C VAL A 253 8.14 16.12 3.91
N ASP A 254 9.18 16.98 3.91
CA ASP A 254 9.57 17.76 5.09
C ASP A 254 8.44 18.70 5.57
N GLN A 255 7.57 19.14 4.65
CA GLN A 255 6.47 20.06 4.95
C GLN A 255 5.22 19.35 5.50
N LEU A 256 4.97 18.10 5.10
CA LEU A 256 3.70 17.41 5.35
C LEU A 256 3.82 16.25 6.35
N PHE A 257 4.98 15.62 6.45
CA PHE A 257 5.17 14.39 7.21
C PHE A 257 5.99 14.59 8.49
N PRO A 258 5.87 13.65 9.45
CA PRO A 258 6.63 13.69 10.70
C PRO A 258 8.13 13.38 10.53
N TYR A 259 8.56 12.85 9.38
CA TYR A 259 9.95 12.49 9.12
C TYR A 259 10.46 13.13 7.84
N THR A 260 11.78 13.25 7.74
CA THR A 260 12.43 13.97 6.63
C THR A 260 12.30 13.25 5.28
N GLY A 261 12.43 14.01 4.19
CA GLY A 261 12.51 13.48 2.83
C GLY A 261 13.63 12.46 2.63
N LEU A 262 14.79 12.67 3.28
CA LEU A 262 15.87 11.67 3.32
C LEU A 262 15.44 10.38 4.03
N SER A 263 14.66 10.49 5.12
CA SER A 263 14.11 9.31 5.80
C SER A 263 13.11 8.57 4.92
N ALA A 264 12.27 9.28 4.14
CA ALA A 264 11.37 8.68 3.18
C ALA A 264 12.11 7.89 2.09
N GLN A 265 13.17 8.47 1.51
CA GLN A 265 14.01 7.81 0.51
C GLN A 265 14.69 6.55 1.08
N ASN A 266 15.28 6.66 2.26
CA ASN A 266 15.94 5.53 2.92
C ASN A 266 14.93 4.43 3.31
N TYR A 267 13.76 4.83 3.79
CA TYR A 267 12.69 3.91 4.17
C TYR A 267 12.12 3.18 2.95
N THR A 268 11.94 3.87 1.81
CA THR A 268 11.58 3.26 0.53
C THR A 268 12.60 2.20 0.12
N THR A 269 13.90 2.53 0.19
CA THR A 269 14.98 1.58 -0.11
C THR A 269 14.95 0.37 0.82
N TYR A 270 14.75 0.60 2.12
CA TYR A 270 14.62 -0.47 3.11
C TYR A 270 13.44 -1.40 2.79
N LEU A 271 12.26 -0.84 2.49
CA LEU A 271 11.07 -1.61 2.12
C LEU A 271 11.31 -2.44 0.85
N TYR A 272 11.92 -1.84 -0.17
CA TYR A 272 12.28 -2.54 -1.41
C TYR A 272 13.16 -3.77 -1.12
N GLN A 273 14.21 -3.60 -0.31
CA GLN A 273 15.14 -4.68 0.03
C GLN A 273 14.55 -5.75 0.96
N ASN A 274 13.60 -5.39 1.83
CA ASN A 274 13.14 -6.24 2.93
C ASN A 274 11.70 -6.76 2.79
N GLY A 275 11.04 -6.54 1.66
CA GLY A 275 9.73 -7.15 1.40
C GLY A 275 9.09 -6.69 0.10
N SER A 276 8.86 -5.38 -0.03
CA SER A 276 8.06 -4.79 -1.10
C SER A 276 8.67 -5.00 -2.50
N GLY A 277 10.01 -5.10 -2.60
CA GLY A 277 10.70 -5.33 -3.87
C GLY A 277 10.68 -6.77 -4.38
N ARG A 278 10.15 -7.73 -3.61
CA ARG A 278 10.19 -9.16 -3.97
C ARG A 278 9.14 -9.52 -5.01
N PHE A 279 9.56 -9.67 -6.27
CA PHE A 279 8.67 -9.82 -7.42
C PHE A 279 7.66 -10.97 -7.28
N ARG A 280 8.12 -12.22 -7.09
CA ARG A 280 7.20 -13.38 -6.98
C ARG A 280 6.46 -13.45 -5.65
N THR A 281 7.14 -13.13 -4.55
CA THR A 281 6.53 -13.13 -3.21
C THR A 281 5.32 -12.19 -3.16
N ASN A 282 5.34 -11.11 -3.94
CA ASN A 282 4.27 -10.11 -4.01
C ASN A 282 3.27 -10.35 -5.16
N TYR A 283 3.22 -11.55 -5.75
CA TYR A 283 2.09 -11.93 -6.60
C TYR A 283 0.78 -11.83 -5.81
N PHE A 284 -0.24 -11.24 -6.44
CA PHE A 284 -1.49 -10.81 -5.79
C PHE A 284 -2.06 -11.85 -4.79
N GLU A 285 -2.51 -13.01 -5.27
CA GLU A 285 -3.09 -14.04 -4.39
C GLU A 285 -2.06 -14.62 -3.43
N ARG A 286 -0.83 -14.88 -3.90
CA ARG A 286 0.25 -15.47 -3.11
C ARG A 286 0.58 -14.62 -1.87
N ASN A 287 0.63 -13.31 -2.03
CA ASN A 287 0.92 -12.38 -0.93
C ASN A 287 -0.20 -12.39 0.12
N LEU A 288 -1.46 -12.39 -0.32
CA LEU A 288 -2.63 -12.42 0.56
C LEU A 288 -2.73 -13.75 1.32
N GLU A 289 -2.43 -14.87 0.66
CA GLU A 289 -2.33 -16.20 1.29
C GLU A 289 -1.20 -16.25 2.31
N PHE A 290 -0.02 -15.75 1.93
CA PHE A 290 1.15 -15.71 2.81
C PHE A 290 0.89 -14.89 4.09
N ARG A 291 0.12 -13.80 3.99
CA ARG A 291 -0.31 -13.00 5.15
C ARG A 291 -1.53 -13.59 5.87
N GLY A 292 -2.06 -14.72 5.43
CA GLY A 292 -3.19 -15.41 6.05
C GLY A 292 -4.52 -14.68 5.91
N LEU A 293 -4.67 -13.81 4.90
CA LEU A 293 -5.87 -13.01 4.69
C LEU A 293 -6.91 -13.74 3.82
N ILE A 294 -6.45 -14.61 2.91
CA ILE A 294 -7.30 -15.50 2.11
C ILE A 294 -6.81 -16.95 2.26
N ASN A 295 -7.70 -17.92 2.02
CA ASN A 295 -7.40 -19.36 2.05
C ASN A 295 -6.62 -19.85 3.29
N CYS A 296 -6.81 -19.17 4.44
CA CYS A 296 -6.08 -19.48 5.67
C CYS A 296 -6.53 -20.83 6.26
N PRO A 297 -5.62 -21.79 6.54
CA PRO A 297 -5.98 -23.13 7.01
C PRO A 297 -6.19 -23.22 8.53
N PHE A 298 -5.84 -22.18 9.29
CA PHE A 298 -5.81 -22.21 10.76
C PHE A 298 -6.71 -21.17 11.44
N GLY A 299 -7.55 -20.46 10.69
CA GLY A 299 -8.45 -19.45 11.23
C GLY A 299 -9.70 -19.24 10.37
N PRO A 300 -10.73 -18.55 10.89
CA PRO A 300 -11.94 -18.27 10.14
C PRO A 300 -11.68 -17.30 8.97
N ALA A 301 -12.43 -17.45 7.88
CA ALA A 301 -12.39 -16.49 6.77
C ALA A 301 -12.82 -15.10 7.22
N LEU A 302 -12.24 -14.05 6.61
CA LEU A 302 -12.74 -12.69 6.77
C LEU A 302 -14.13 -12.60 6.14
N LYS A 303 -15.09 -12.03 6.87
CA LYS A 303 -16.47 -11.85 6.42
C LYS A 303 -16.56 -10.93 5.19
N SER A 304 -15.71 -9.92 5.12
CA SER A 304 -15.57 -9.01 3.99
C SER A 304 -14.11 -8.59 3.87
N PHE A 305 -13.59 -8.57 2.64
CA PHE A 305 -12.27 -8.07 2.30
C PHE A 305 -12.37 -7.27 0.99
N PRO A 306 -12.82 -6.00 1.05
CA PRO A 306 -13.15 -5.21 -0.14
C PRO A 306 -12.02 -5.10 -1.17
N PHE A 307 -10.77 -4.89 -0.71
CA PHE A 307 -9.58 -4.90 -1.58
C PHE A 307 -9.50 -6.18 -2.41
N PHE A 308 -9.55 -7.35 -1.75
CA PHE A 308 -9.44 -8.62 -2.43
C PHE A 308 -10.62 -8.87 -3.37
N GLU A 309 -11.83 -8.54 -2.95
CA GLU A 309 -13.05 -8.73 -3.72
C GLU A 309 -12.99 -7.97 -5.05
N ASP A 310 -12.64 -6.68 -5.02
CA ASP A 310 -12.57 -5.84 -6.22
C ASP A 310 -11.31 -6.14 -7.04
N ALA A 311 -10.14 -6.20 -6.41
CA ALA A 311 -8.87 -6.43 -7.11
C ALA A 311 -8.83 -7.81 -7.78
N SER A 312 -9.51 -8.83 -7.25
CA SER A 312 -9.59 -10.15 -7.88
C SER A 312 -10.31 -10.13 -9.23
N VAL A 313 -11.34 -9.29 -9.37
CA VAL A 313 -12.08 -9.14 -10.65
C VAL A 313 -11.15 -8.53 -11.70
N ILE A 314 -10.44 -7.46 -11.33
CA ILE A 314 -9.53 -6.77 -12.24
C ILE A 314 -8.33 -7.67 -12.58
N TYR A 315 -7.71 -8.30 -11.58
CA TYR A 315 -6.59 -9.22 -11.77
C TYR A 315 -6.96 -10.39 -12.69
N SER A 316 -8.16 -10.96 -12.54
CA SER A 316 -8.65 -12.03 -13.42
C SER A 316 -8.80 -11.57 -14.86
N ALA A 317 -9.32 -10.36 -15.09
CA ALA A 317 -9.45 -9.79 -16.43
C ALA A 317 -8.08 -9.52 -17.07
N LEU A 318 -7.13 -8.97 -16.31
CA LEU A 318 -5.76 -8.74 -16.74
C LEU A 318 -5.07 -10.06 -17.10
N LYS A 319 -5.18 -11.08 -16.26
CA LYS A 319 -4.60 -12.40 -16.50
C LYS A 319 -5.18 -13.08 -17.74
N MET A 320 -6.49 -12.92 -17.98
CA MET A 320 -7.14 -13.44 -19.17
C MET A 320 -6.61 -12.76 -20.45
N PHE A 321 -6.43 -11.44 -20.42
CA PHE A 321 -5.82 -10.71 -21.52
C PHE A 321 -4.37 -11.17 -21.76
N MET A 322 -3.55 -11.23 -20.70
CA MET A 322 -2.15 -11.66 -20.81
C MET A 322 -2.01 -13.10 -21.32
N THR A 323 -2.92 -13.99 -20.91
CA THR A 323 -2.99 -15.36 -21.42
C THR A 323 -3.27 -15.37 -22.92
N SER A 324 -4.25 -14.59 -23.38
CA SER A 324 -4.60 -14.50 -24.80
C SER A 324 -3.46 -13.90 -25.63
N PHE A 325 -2.81 -12.86 -25.10
CA PHE A 325 -1.65 -12.23 -25.71
C PHE A 325 -0.49 -13.23 -25.87
N ILE A 326 -0.05 -13.88 -24.79
CA ILE A 326 1.05 -14.86 -24.85
C ILE A 326 0.73 -16.02 -25.79
N ASN A 327 -0.49 -16.55 -25.75
CA ASN A 327 -0.90 -17.65 -26.62
C ASN A 327 -0.99 -17.25 -28.11
N SER A 328 -1.02 -15.96 -28.43
CA SER A 328 -1.01 -15.49 -29.83
C SER A 328 0.39 -15.44 -30.45
N TYR A 329 1.44 -15.41 -29.62
CA TYR A 329 2.85 -15.38 -30.06
C TYR A 329 3.60 -16.68 -29.80
N TYR A 330 3.19 -17.48 -28.80
CA TYR A 330 3.82 -18.75 -28.44
C TYR A 330 2.79 -19.88 -28.42
N ASP A 331 2.98 -20.87 -29.29
CA ASP A 331 2.10 -22.04 -29.40
C ASP A 331 2.23 -22.99 -28.21
N ASN A 332 3.43 -23.04 -27.61
CA ASN A 332 3.75 -23.95 -26.51
C ASN A 332 4.96 -23.47 -25.70
N ASP A 333 5.23 -24.15 -24.59
CA ASP A 333 6.31 -23.79 -23.66
C ASP A 333 7.72 -23.93 -24.27
N THR A 334 7.91 -24.78 -25.28
CA THR A 334 9.22 -24.95 -25.93
C THR A 334 9.61 -23.71 -26.74
N GLU A 335 8.64 -22.99 -27.30
CA GLU A 335 8.92 -21.73 -28.00
C GLU A 335 9.36 -20.61 -27.04
N VAL A 336 8.77 -20.56 -25.84
CA VAL A 336 9.23 -19.64 -24.78
C VAL A 336 10.66 -19.95 -24.33
N ILE A 337 11.02 -21.24 -24.28
CA ILE A 337 12.38 -21.67 -23.94
C ILE A 337 13.36 -21.33 -25.07
N ALA A 338 12.92 -21.45 -26.33
CA ALA A 338 13.74 -21.20 -27.51
C ALA A 338 13.92 -19.71 -27.83
N ASP A 339 13.10 -18.83 -27.24
CA ASP A 339 13.19 -17.39 -27.39
C ASP A 339 14.38 -16.82 -26.62
N GLU A 340 15.50 -16.61 -27.32
CA GLU A 340 16.75 -16.12 -26.72
C GLU A 340 16.64 -14.70 -26.15
N GLU A 341 15.73 -13.86 -26.65
CA GLU A 341 15.51 -12.51 -26.13
C GLU A 341 14.81 -12.60 -24.77
N ILE A 342 13.76 -13.43 -24.65
CA ILE A 342 13.11 -13.69 -23.36
C ILE A 342 14.04 -14.34 -22.36
N GLN A 343 14.83 -15.33 -22.78
CA GLN A 343 15.85 -15.92 -21.90
C GLN A 343 16.94 -14.90 -21.54
N GLY A 344 17.27 -13.98 -22.45
CA GLY A 344 18.14 -12.82 -22.23
C GLY A 344 17.58 -11.91 -21.14
N TRP A 345 16.31 -11.52 -21.24
CA TRP A 345 15.61 -10.68 -20.27
C TRP A 345 15.57 -11.30 -18.87
N VAL A 346 15.31 -12.60 -18.77
CA VAL A 346 15.34 -13.32 -17.50
C VAL A 346 16.75 -13.35 -16.91
N ARG A 347 17.79 -13.59 -17.73
CA ARG A 347 19.19 -13.55 -17.29
C ARG A 347 19.59 -12.15 -16.81
N GLU A 348 19.21 -11.10 -17.54
CA GLU A 348 19.49 -9.72 -17.16
C GLU A 348 18.80 -9.36 -15.84
N SER A 349 17.50 -9.66 -15.73
CA SER A 349 16.69 -9.39 -14.53
C SER A 349 17.26 -10.06 -13.29
N ARG A 350 17.69 -11.32 -13.40
CA ARG A 350 18.23 -12.11 -12.28
C ARG A 350 19.72 -11.88 -12.02
N GLY A 351 20.41 -11.17 -12.91
CA GLY A 351 21.85 -10.97 -12.89
C GLY A 351 22.16 -9.48 -12.77
N PRO A 352 22.63 -8.82 -13.85
CA PRO A 352 23.02 -7.41 -13.79
C PRO A 352 21.98 -6.42 -13.25
N ALA A 353 20.68 -6.64 -13.47
CA ALA A 353 19.64 -5.74 -12.98
C ALA A 353 19.21 -6.02 -11.53
N GLU A 354 19.67 -7.13 -10.94
CA GLU A 354 19.45 -7.48 -9.53
C GLU A 354 17.97 -7.43 -9.06
N VAL A 355 17.04 -7.80 -9.94
CA VAL A 355 15.60 -7.86 -9.59
C VAL A 355 15.38 -8.91 -8.51
N ILE A 356 14.88 -8.45 -7.36
CA ILE A 356 14.72 -9.31 -6.19
C ILE A 356 13.59 -10.31 -6.44
N ASP A 357 13.90 -11.60 -6.26
CA ASP A 357 12.93 -12.71 -6.38
C ASP A 357 12.30 -12.89 -7.77
N PHE A 358 12.98 -12.45 -8.84
CA PHE A 358 12.47 -12.65 -10.19
C PHE A 358 12.37 -14.16 -10.54
N PRO A 359 11.32 -14.61 -11.25
CA PRO A 359 11.15 -16.02 -11.65
C PRO A 359 12.21 -16.50 -12.65
N GLN A 360 12.28 -17.81 -12.84
CA GLN A 360 12.76 -18.42 -14.10
C GLN A 360 11.55 -18.56 -15.03
N VAL A 361 11.76 -18.52 -16.34
CA VAL A 361 10.67 -18.62 -17.32
C VAL A 361 10.94 -19.75 -18.30
N THR A 362 10.21 -20.83 -18.11
CA THR A 362 10.25 -22.01 -18.98
C THR A 362 8.88 -22.40 -19.51
N THR A 363 7.85 -21.62 -19.21
CA THR A 363 6.46 -21.90 -19.61
C THR A 363 5.74 -20.62 -20.00
N ARG A 364 4.71 -20.75 -20.83
CA ARG A 364 3.79 -19.65 -21.15
C ARG A 364 3.11 -19.12 -19.90
N SER A 365 2.70 -20.00 -18.99
CA SER A 365 2.10 -19.57 -17.71
C SER A 365 3.06 -18.69 -16.90
N GLY A 366 4.35 -19.00 -16.88
CA GLY A 366 5.36 -18.17 -16.22
C GLY A 366 5.46 -16.76 -16.82
N LEU A 367 5.41 -16.63 -18.16
CA LEU A 367 5.36 -15.32 -18.82
C LEU A 367 4.06 -14.57 -18.50
N VAL A 368 2.93 -15.27 -18.55
CA VAL A 368 1.62 -14.70 -18.20
C VAL A 368 1.65 -14.13 -16.79
N ASP A 369 2.19 -14.87 -15.82
CA ASP A 369 2.26 -14.42 -14.42
C ASP A 369 3.15 -13.17 -14.26
N ILE A 370 4.29 -13.11 -14.97
CA ILE A 370 5.16 -11.91 -14.96
C ILE A 370 4.43 -10.70 -15.54
N LEU A 371 3.84 -10.83 -16.72
CA LEU A 371 3.18 -9.70 -17.38
C LEU A 371 1.94 -9.26 -16.60
N THR A 372 1.19 -10.20 -16.04
CA THR A 372 0.04 -9.91 -15.18
C THR A 372 0.48 -9.15 -13.93
N GLN A 373 1.59 -9.55 -13.29
CA GLN A 373 2.14 -8.83 -12.13
C GLN A 373 2.54 -7.39 -12.47
N ILE A 374 3.23 -7.19 -13.60
CA ILE A 374 3.68 -5.85 -14.02
C ILE A 374 2.48 -4.92 -14.20
N VAL A 375 1.44 -5.38 -14.93
CA VAL A 375 0.24 -4.56 -15.16
C VAL A 375 -0.58 -4.35 -13.88
N SER A 376 -0.71 -5.36 -13.02
CA SER A 376 -1.47 -5.22 -11.77
C SER A 376 -0.81 -4.23 -10.82
N VAL A 377 0.51 -4.26 -10.75
CA VAL A 377 1.28 -3.33 -9.92
C VAL A 377 1.25 -1.91 -10.49
N LYS A 378 1.32 -1.76 -11.82
CA LYS A 378 1.31 -0.44 -12.48
C LYS A 378 -0.06 0.23 -12.49
N GLN A 379 -1.14 -0.54 -12.54
CA GLN A 379 -2.49 0.01 -12.35
C GLN A 379 -2.76 0.39 -10.90
N GLU A 380 -1.78 0.21 -10.00
CA GLU A 380 -1.93 0.39 -8.55
C GLU A 380 -3.24 -0.26 -8.12
N LEU A 381 -3.45 -1.54 -8.48
CA LEU A 381 -4.70 -2.22 -8.17
C LEU A 381 -5.06 -1.87 -6.71
N PRO A 382 -6.16 -1.13 -6.51
CA PRO A 382 -6.43 -0.41 -5.27
C PRO A 382 -6.50 -1.40 -4.14
#